data_AF-A0A431NC13-F1
#
_entry.id   AF-A0A431NC13-F1
#
_cell.length_a   1.000
_cell.length_b   1.000
_cell.length_c   1.000
_cell.angle_alpha   90.00
_cell.angle_beta   90.00
_cell.angle_gamma   90.00
#
_symmetry.space_group_name_H-M   'P 1'
#
loop_
_entity.id
_entity.type
_entity.pdbx_description
1 polymer ?
#
loop_
_entity_poly.entity_id
_entity_poly.type
_entity_poly.pdbx_seq_one_letter_code
_entity_poly.pdbx_strand_id
1 'polypeptide(L)' 'MLSKRRCPYTGVVNFYSEEDPFMAVGSVVKDSESGFFWRYYTEPYARGGLASDIGSAERAVLAAGSKAEHAAQCCTVSH' A
#
# COMPACT_ATOMS: atom_id res chain seq x y z
N MET A 1 1.20 -9.61 6.54
CA MET A 1 -0.03 -8.80 6.79
C MET A 1 0.38 -7.34 6.94
N LEU A 2 -0.38 -6.40 6.36
CA LEU A 2 -0.03 -4.97 6.44
C LEU A 2 -0.76 -4.28 7.59
N SER A 3 -0.02 -3.52 8.38
CA SER A 3 -0.59 -2.57 9.35
C SER A 3 -0.73 -1.19 8.71
N LYS A 4 -1.64 -0.35 9.22
CA LYS A 4 -1.82 1.02 8.73
C LYS A 4 -1.82 2.05 9.86
N ARG A 5 -1.28 3.23 9.59
CA ARG A 5 -1.27 4.37 10.50
C ARG A 5 -1.70 5.63 9.76
N ARG A 6 -2.74 6.30 10.29
CA ARG A 6 -3.22 7.58 9.75
C ARG A 6 -2.60 8.75 10.52
N CYS A 7 -2.02 9.70 9.80
CA CYS A 7 -1.58 10.97 10.36
C CYS A 7 -2.81 11.86 10.60
N PRO A 8 -3.06 12.35 11.83
CA PRO A 8 -4.22 13.20 12.11
C PRO A 8 -4.09 14.60 11.49
N TYR A 9 -2.86 15.08 11.26
CA TYR A 9 -2.61 16.44 10.75
C TYR A 9 -2.67 16.53 9.23
N THR A 10 -2.18 15.51 8.52
CA THR A 10 -2.12 15.51 7.05
C THR A 10 -3.18 14.62 6.42
N GLY A 11 -3.82 13.74 7.20
CA GLY A 11 -4.79 12.77 6.71
C GLY A 11 -4.17 11.62 5.91
N VAL A 12 -2.85 11.61 5.70
CA VAL A 12 -2.13 10.54 5.00
C VAL A 12 -2.24 9.23 5.79
N VAL A 13 -2.51 8.14 5.10
CA VAL A 13 -2.51 6.79 5.66
C VAL A 13 -1.30 6.04 5.12
N ASN A 14 -0.35 5.70 5.98
CA ASN A 14 0.80 4.88 5.61
C ASN A 14 0.53 3.42 5.96
N PHE A 15 1.02 2.52 5.12
CA PHE A 15 0.98 1.07 5.29
C PHE A 15 2.39 0.56 5.56
N TYR A 16 2.50 -0.39 6.49
CA TYR A 16 3.78 -0.97 6.92
C TYR A 16 3.69 -2.49 6.89
N SER A 17 4.79 -3.12 6.51
CA SER A 17 4.96 -4.57 6.65
C SER A 17 5.22 -4.91 8.11
N GLU A 18 4.87 -6.13 8.54
CA GLU A 18 5.32 -6.65 9.84
C GLU A 18 6.83 -6.93 9.85
N GLU A 19 7.40 -7.25 8.69
CA GLU A 19 8.83 -7.51 8.51
C GLU A 19 9.66 -6.21 8.60
N ASP A 20 9.05 -5.08 8.22
CA ASP A 20 9.64 -3.75 8.35
C ASP A 20 8.59 -2.73 8.81
N PRO A 21 8.41 -2.58 10.14
CA PRO A 21 7.40 -1.68 10.70
C PRO A 21 7.81 -0.20 10.65
N PHE A 22 9.05 0.11 10.26
CA PHE A 22 9.57 1.47 10.22
C PHE A 22 9.58 2.05 8.81
N MET A 23 9.61 1.19 7.78
CA MET A 23 9.52 1.59 6.39
C MET A 23 8.09 1.44 5.85
N ALA A 24 7.50 2.57 5.41
CA ALA A 24 6.20 2.53 4.76
C ALA A 24 6.32 1.82 3.40
N VAL A 25 5.52 0.77 3.20
CA VAL A 25 5.42 0.02 1.93
C VAL A 25 4.32 0.56 1.01
N GLY A 26 3.44 1.42 1.54
CA GLY A 26 2.45 2.11 0.74
C GLY A 26 1.85 3.30 1.47
N SER A 27 1.13 4.16 0.73
CA SER A 27 0.39 5.26 1.30
C SER A 27 -0.89 5.58 0.55
N VAL A 28 -1.82 6.24 1.23
CA VAL A 28 -2.99 6.88 0.67
C VAL A 28 -2.99 8.34 1.10
N VAL A 29 -3.15 9.23 0.12
CA VAL A 29 -3.19 10.68 0.29
C VAL A 29 -4.52 11.18 -0.29
N LYS A 30 -5.23 12.02 0.47
CA LYS A 30 -6.41 12.70 -0.06
C LYS A 30 -5.95 13.79 -1.03
N ASP A 31 -6.44 13.72 -2.26
CA ASP A 31 -6.34 14.82 -3.21
C ASP A 31 -7.46 15.81 -2.94
N SER A 32 -7.16 17.11 -3.03
CA SER A 32 -8.13 18.17 -2.66
C SER A 32 -9.34 18.21 -3.59
N GLU A 33 -9.22 17.72 -4.82
CA GLU A 33 -10.26 17.83 -5.85
C GLU A 33 -10.70 16.47 -6.44
N SER A 34 -9.81 15.47 -6.50
CA SER A 34 -10.02 14.29 -7.37
C SER A 34 -10.15 12.95 -6.63
N GLY A 35 -10.24 12.94 -5.30
CA GLY A 35 -10.42 11.73 -4.49
C GLY A 35 -9.17 11.36 -3.68
N PHE A 36 -8.68 10.14 -3.83
CA PHE A 36 -7.58 9.59 -3.04
C PHE A 36 -6.51 9.00 -3.96
N PHE A 37 -5.30 9.55 -3.90
CA PHE A 37 -4.12 8.94 -4.51
C PHE A 37 -3.60 7.83 -3.59
N TRP A 38 -3.30 6.68 -4.17
CA TRP A 38 -2.66 5.58 -3.47
C TRP A 38 -1.39 5.14 -4.18
N ARG A 39 -0.43 4.65 -3.40
CA ARG A 39 0.83 4.11 -3.92
C ARG A 39 1.31 2.95 -3.05
N TYR A 40 1.87 1.94 -3.70
CA TYR A 40 2.65 0.86 -3.13
C TYR A 40 4.09 1.01 -3.65
N TYR A 41 5.07 0.94 -2.76
CA TYR A 41 6.45 1.34 -3.03
C TYR A 41 7.38 0.15 -3.30
N THR A 42 6.99 -1.05 -2.89
CA THR A 42 7.89 -2.21 -2.94
C THR A 42 7.97 -2.81 -4.35
N GLU A 43 9.15 -2.79 -4.94
CA GLU A 43 9.46 -3.45 -6.20
C GLU A 43 9.42 -4.99 -6.07
N PRO A 44 9.10 -5.74 -7.15
CA PRO A 44 8.75 -5.29 -8.50
C PRO A 44 7.28 -4.89 -8.67
N TYR A 45 6.55 -4.74 -7.56
CA TYR A 45 5.11 -4.50 -7.55
C TYR A 45 4.75 -3.04 -7.29
N ALA A 46 5.73 -2.13 -7.42
CA ALA A 46 5.53 -0.71 -7.21
C ALA A 46 4.44 -0.22 -8.17
N ARG A 47 3.38 0.36 -7.61
CA ARG A 47 2.20 0.78 -8.37
C ARG A 47 1.48 1.90 -7.64
N GLY A 48 0.76 2.71 -8.38
CA GLY A 48 -0.17 3.68 -7.79
C GLY A 48 -1.38 3.90 -8.66
N GLY A 49 -2.29 4.72 -8.16
CA GLY A 49 -3.49 5.10 -8.87
C GLY A 49 -4.35 6.09 -8.09
N LEU A 50 -5.50 6.37 -8.67
CA LEU A 50 -6.56 7.18 -8.08
C LEU A 50 -7.73 6.29 -7.66
N ALA A 51 -8.38 6.66 -6.58
CA ALA A 51 -9.62 6.06 -6.13
C ALA A 51 -10.61 7.16 -5.70
N SER A 52 -11.90 6.92 -5.91
CA SER A 52 -12.98 7.85 -5.54
C SER A 52 -13.17 8.00 -4.04
N ASP A 53 -12.78 6.98 -3.26
CA ASP A 53 -12.95 6.93 -1.81
C ASP A 53 -11.75 6.25 -1.13
N ILE A 54 -11.58 6.55 0.16
CA ILE A 54 -10.44 6.05 0.94
C ILE A 54 -10.44 4.52 1.04
N GLY A 55 -11.61 3.88 1.17
CA GLY A 55 -11.69 2.42 1.29
C GLY A 55 -11.23 1.71 0.03
N SER A 56 -11.57 2.25 -1.14
CA SER A 56 -11.09 1.74 -2.44
C SER A 56 -9.59 1.96 -2.61
N ALA A 57 -9.06 3.11 -2.17
CA ALA A 57 -7.63 3.39 -2.16
C ALA A 57 -6.85 2.40 -1.27
N GLU A 58 -7.32 2.19 -0.04
CA GLU A 58 -6.71 1.25 0.90
C GLU A 58 -6.74 -0.19 0.39
N ARG A 59 -7.88 -0.63 -0.17
CA ARG A 59 -7.99 -1.97 -0.80
C ARG A 59 -7.01 -2.16 -1.95
N ALA A 60 -6.76 -1.12 -2.74
CA ALA A 60 -5.80 -1.20 -3.83
C ALA A 60 -4.36 -1.40 -3.33
N VAL A 61 -3.97 -0.72 -2.24
CA VAL A 61 -2.67 -0.93 -1.58
C VAL A 61 -2.55 -2.36 -1.03
N LEU A 62 -3.59 -2.85 -0.33
CA LEU A 62 -3.60 -4.21 0.21
C LEU A 62 -3.51 -5.28 -0.89
N ALA A 63 -4.23 -5.08 -2.01
CA ALA A 63 -4.17 -5.98 -3.14
C ALA A 63 -2.79 -5.98 -3.83
N ALA A 64 -2.11 -4.83 -3.90
CA ALA A 64 -0.74 -4.75 -4.40
C ALA A 64 0.25 -5.50 -3.48
N GLY A 65 0.12 -5.31 -2.16
CA GLY A 65 0.92 -6.03 -1.16
C GLY A 65 0.71 -7.54 -1.22
N SER A 66 -0.54 -8.01 -1.31
CA SER A 66 -0.82 -9.44 -1.41
C SER A 66 -0.25 -10.08 -2.68
N LYS A 67 -0.26 -9.37 -3.82
CA LYS A 67 0.38 -9.84 -5.05
C LYS A 67 1.90 -9.95 -4.89
N ALA A 68 2.51 -9.00 -4.17
CA ALA A 68 3.93 -9.04 -3.88
C ALA A 68 4.30 -10.24 -2.99
N GLU A 69 3.54 -10.48 -1.92
CA GLU A 69 3.72 -11.63 -1.03
C GLU A 69 3.57 -12.97 -1.77
N HIS A 70 2.52 -13.14 -2.57
CA HIS A 70 2.30 -14.38 -3.34
C HIS A 70 3.41 -14.64 -4.37
N ALA A 71 3.91 -13.60 -5.03
CA ALA A 71 4.99 -13.78 -5.99
C ALA A 71 6.32 -14.12 -5.33
N ALA A 72 6.63 -13.51 -4.17
CA ALA A 72 7.80 -13.86 -3.38
C ALA A 72 7.77 -15.34 -2.96
N GLN A 73 6.61 -15.84 -2.55
CA GLN A 73 6.42 -17.26 -2.20
C GLN A 73 6.64 -18.18 -3.42
N CYS A 74 6.12 -17.84 -4.60
CA CYS A 74 6.29 -18.64 -5.81
C CYS A 74 7.77 -18.78 -6.22
N CYS A 75 8.56 -17.70 -6.09
CA CYS A 75 10.01 -17.74 -6.34
C CYS A 75 10.77 -18.58 -5.31
N THR A 76 10.28 -18.69 -4.08
CA THR A 76 10.97 -19.40 -2.98
C THR A 76 10.84 -20.92 -3.08
N VAL A 77 9.79 -21.43 -3.75
CA VAL A 77 9.52 -22.89 -3.86
C VAL A 77 10.29 -23.54 -5.03
N SER A 78 11.03 -22.77 -5.83
CA SER A 78 11.75 -23.27 -7.02
C SER A 78 13.24 -23.59 -6.79
N HIS A 79 13.66 -23.86 -5.55
CA HIS A 79 15.06 -24.18 -5.21
C HIS A 79 15.20 -25.54 -4.52
#